data_AF-A0A0C3KPH2-F1
#
_entry.id   AF-A0A0C3KPH2-F1
#
_cell.length_a   1.000
_cell.length_b   1.000
_cell.length_c   1.000
_cell.angle_alpha   90.00
_cell.angle_beta   90.00
_cell.angle_gamma   90.00
#
_symmetry.space_group_name_H-M   'P 1'
#
loop_
_entity.id
_entity.type
_entity.pdbx_description
1 polymer ?
#
loop_
_entity_poly.entity_id
_entity_poly.type
_entity_poly.pdbx_seq_one_letter_code
_entity_poly.pdbx_strand_id
1 'polypeptide(L)'
;MASFFGGDVAVTAMTTIHLDPSRRWLGWYNCPGTYEVARRYGRVSDSKLLEGLFPGVPTDLATLLGLEELRGTKYIGGHNGTVLEETGPFSALLMKHSVERLETVEIPSRQTQPIAVTITELEHAPSNQAMLRTPIYPPIVATIPILASVGTAVACGVFEDWFSFSLIVLGILVNGISCIVIGAADFIFQYPIPRVDVPGDGILVSEKDKEIIVLKGSGDAANSITLGSATLSFRWRYWIKWCAILLVLQLIAQILLIPQCSLFGQIMFIGSLGVSWAYNMWLSSIDKESIQSEVFVRGVLRRPNAWRYSLGTRTSAVVFMLLVLKPKDPGKILNMLIPNDTPEWLKFKEDILSRIRTDQELRFETSLDTLAPWQDKKLMELLYRDAEAAYNGYLDHLARSETKKTA
;
A
#
# COMPACT_ATOMS: atom_id res chain seq x y z
N MET A 1 2.36 -15.75 -31.82
CA MET A 1 3.37 -14.90 -31.15
C MET A 1 2.73 -13.77 -30.35
N ALA A 2 1.79 -12.98 -30.89
CA ALA A 2 1.17 -11.84 -30.20
C ALA A 2 0.56 -12.14 -28.81
N SER A 3 -0.03 -13.33 -28.60
CA SER A 3 -0.64 -13.69 -27.31
C SER A 3 0.36 -14.02 -26.19
N PHE A 4 1.66 -14.20 -26.50
CA PHE A 4 2.74 -14.33 -25.53
C PHE A 4 3.38 -12.98 -25.16
N PHE A 5 3.17 -11.95 -26.00
CA PHE A 5 3.66 -10.60 -25.70
C PHE A 5 2.75 -9.92 -24.67
N GLY A 6 3.35 -9.25 -23.69
CA GLY A 6 2.63 -8.50 -22.66
C GLY A 6 2.01 -9.35 -21.54
N GLY A 7 2.44 -10.61 -21.36
CA GLY A 7 1.96 -11.48 -20.27
C GLY A 7 2.09 -10.87 -18.88
N ASP A 8 3.27 -10.35 -18.54
CA ASP A 8 3.51 -9.70 -17.23
C ASP A 8 2.69 -8.43 -17.03
N VAL A 9 2.45 -7.70 -18.12
CA VAL A 9 1.63 -6.47 -18.16
C VAL A 9 0.14 -6.81 -17.99
N ALA A 10 -0.32 -7.92 -18.56
CA ALA A 10 -1.69 -8.41 -18.37
C ALA A 10 -1.90 -8.96 -16.95
N VAL A 11 -0.93 -9.71 -16.40
CA VAL A 11 -0.96 -10.22 -15.02
C VAL A 11 -0.96 -9.06 -14.01
N THR A 12 0.07 -8.21 -14.07
CA THR A 12 -0.03 -6.75 -14.06
C THR A 12 -1.37 -6.12 -13.68
N ALA A 13 -2.12 -5.84 -14.74
CA ALA A 13 -3.43 -5.23 -14.72
C ALA A 13 -4.52 -6.11 -14.10
N MET A 14 -4.41 -7.44 -14.15
CA MET A 14 -5.39 -8.38 -13.58
C MET A 14 -5.31 -8.45 -12.05
N THR A 15 -4.13 -8.33 -11.44
CA THR A 15 -3.99 -8.36 -9.98
C THR A 15 -4.68 -7.18 -9.31
N THR A 16 -4.75 -6.03 -9.99
CA THR A 16 -5.42 -4.82 -9.49
C THR A 16 -6.94 -4.83 -9.70
N ILE A 17 -7.52 -5.85 -10.36
CA ILE A 17 -8.98 -5.97 -10.53
C ILE A 17 -9.68 -6.28 -9.21
N HIS A 18 -9.03 -7.04 -8.33
CA HIS A 18 -9.60 -7.42 -7.03
C HIS A 18 -9.79 -6.22 -6.09
N LEU A 19 -8.97 -5.18 -6.28
CA LEU A 19 -8.96 -3.97 -5.46
C LEU A 19 -10.04 -2.96 -5.90
N ASP A 20 -10.40 -2.96 -7.18
CA ASP A 20 -11.41 -2.06 -7.76
C ASP A 20 -12.60 -2.86 -8.34
N PRO A 21 -13.77 -2.85 -7.66
CA PRO A 21 -14.94 -3.63 -8.08
C PRO A 21 -15.56 -3.17 -9.41
N SER A 22 -15.24 -1.96 -9.89
CA SER A 22 -15.73 -1.48 -11.19
C SER A 22 -15.04 -2.21 -12.35
N ARG A 23 -13.78 -2.63 -12.16
CA ARG A 23 -12.93 -3.18 -13.23
C ARG A 23 -13.30 -4.59 -13.66
N ARG A 24 -14.02 -5.36 -12.84
CA ARG A 24 -14.52 -6.69 -13.20
C ARG A 24 -15.42 -6.67 -14.44
N TRP A 25 -16.09 -5.54 -14.70
CA TRP A 25 -16.99 -5.35 -15.85
C TRP A 25 -16.33 -4.67 -17.05
N LEU A 26 -15.07 -4.25 -16.93
CA LEU A 26 -14.38 -3.44 -17.95
C LEU A 26 -13.44 -4.28 -18.84
N GLY A 27 -13.49 -5.61 -18.72
CA GLY A 27 -12.62 -6.55 -19.44
C GLY A 27 -13.11 -7.01 -20.82
N TRP A 28 -14.17 -6.43 -21.38
CA TRP A 28 -14.79 -6.88 -22.63
C TRP A 28 -14.04 -6.42 -23.88
N TYR A 29 -12.78 -6.80 -24.01
CA TYR A 29 -11.93 -6.50 -25.15
C TYR A 29 -10.99 -7.66 -25.46
N ASN A 30 -10.50 -7.74 -26.70
CA ASN A 30 -9.55 -8.77 -27.11
C ASN A 30 -8.17 -8.44 -26.51
N CYS A 31 -7.74 -9.23 -25.53
CA CYS A 31 -6.56 -8.93 -24.70
C CYS A 31 -5.39 -9.86 -25.02
N PRO A 32 -4.14 -9.35 -25.15
CA PRO A 32 -2.96 -10.19 -25.23
C PRO A 32 -2.52 -10.69 -23.84
N GLY A 33 -1.70 -11.74 -23.79
CA GLY A 33 -1.16 -12.27 -22.52
C GLY A 33 -2.10 -13.20 -21.75
N THR A 34 -3.18 -13.68 -22.38
CA THR A 34 -4.17 -14.61 -21.77
C THR A 34 -3.55 -15.90 -21.24
N TYR A 35 -2.44 -16.36 -21.83
CA TYR A 35 -1.68 -17.52 -21.36
C TYR A 35 -1.08 -17.32 -19.97
N GLU A 36 -0.39 -16.20 -19.73
CA GLU A 36 0.26 -15.94 -18.44
C GLU A 36 -0.77 -15.68 -17.34
N VAL A 37 -1.90 -15.06 -17.69
CA VAL A 37 -3.07 -14.97 -16.79
C VAL A 37 -3.59 -16.36 -16.47
N ALA A 38 -3.83 -17.22 -17.47
CA ALA A 38 -4.30 -18.59 -17.26
C ALA A 38 -3.31 -19.42 -16.43
N ARG A 39 -2.00 -19.23 -16.61
CA ARG A 39 -0.94 -19.89 -15.86
C ARG A 39 -0.92 -19.47 -14.40
N ARG A 40 -0.94 -18.16 -14.11
CA ARG A 40 -0.92 -17.60 -12.74
C ARG A 40 -2.17 -18.00 -11.95
N TYR A 41 -3.36 -17.84 -12.53
CA TYR A 41 -4.62 -18.20 -11.86
C TYR A 41 -4.92 -19.70 -11.93
N GLY A 42 -4.38 -20.43 -12.92
CA GLY A 42 -4.50 -21.87 -13.01
C GLY A 42 -3.82 -22.61 -11.86
N ARG A 43 -2.71 -22.06 -11.35
CA ARG A 43 -2.00 -22.58 -10.16
C ARG A 43 -2.74 -22.39 -8.84
N VAL A 44 -3.77 -21.54 -8.81
CA VAL A 44 -4.67 -21.36 -7.67
C VAL A 44 -5.71 -22.48 -7.58
N SER A 45 -6.00 -23.15 -8.70
CA SER A 45 -6.97 -24.23 -8.77
C SER A 45 -6.35 -25.55 -8.33
N ASP A 46 -6.99 -26.29 -7.41
CA ASP A 46 -6.60 -27.64 -6.97
C ASP A 46 -6.91 -28.71 -8.04
N SER A 47 -6.41 -28.54 -9.27
CA SER A 47 -6.71 -29.42 -10.39
C SER A 47 -5.45 -30.03 -10.98
N LYS A 48 -5.33 -31.37 -10.89
CA LYS A 48 -4.24 -32.15 -11.48
C LYS A 48 -3.97 -31.88 -12.97
N LEU A 49 -5.02 -31.57 -13.74
CA LEU A 49 -4.87 -31.20 -15.16
C LEU A 49 -4.11 -29.87 -15.33
N LEU A 50 -4.42 -28.88 -14.49
CA LEU A 50 -3.76 -27.57 -14.52
C LEU A 50 -2.37 -27.64 -13.90
N GLU A 51 -2.14 -28.52 -12.91
CA GLU A 51 -0.79 -28.82 -12.42
C GLU A 51 0.09 -29.42 -13.51
N GLY A 52 -0.45 -30.31 -14.34
CA GLY A 52 0.26 -30.87 -15.49
C GLY A 52 0.55 -29.83 -16.58
N LEU A 53 -0.39 -28.91 -16.84
CA LEU A 53 -0.23 -27.84 -17.83
C LEU A 53 0.68 -26.70 -17.34
N PHE A 54 0.65 -26.42 -16.03
CA PHE A 54 1.34 -25.32 -15.36
C PHE A 54 2.12 -25.81 -14.13
N PRO A 55 3.19 -26.60 -14.29
CA PRO A 55 3.94 -27.12 -13.16
C PRO A 55 4.50 -25.99 -12.28
N GLY A 56 4.46 -26.19 -10.97
CA GLY A 56 4.92 -25.23 -9.96
C GLY A 56 4.22 -25.38 -8.62
N VAL A 57 4.73 -24.71 -7.59
CA VAL A 57 4.12 -24.68 -6.26
C VAL A 57 2.79 -23.90 -6.33
N PRO A 58 1.68 -24.41 -5.75
CA PRO A 58 0.46 -23.65 -5.58
C PRO A 58 0.79 -22.31 -4.95
N THR A 59 0.48 -21.25 -5.68
CA THR A 59 0.88 -19.88 -5.32
C THR A 59 -0.18 -19.33 -4.38
N ASP A 60 0.19 -18.99 -3.14
CA ASP A 60 -0.77 -18.40 -2.21
C ASP A 60 -1.30 -17.08 -2.77
N LEU A 61 -2.54 -16.78 -2.45
CA LEU A 61 -3.27 -15.68 -3.03
C LEU A 61 -2.76 -14.31 -2.60
N ALA A 62 -2.10 -14.22 -1.44
CA ALA A 62 -1.36 -13.04 -1.02
C ALA A 62 -0.12 -12.78 -1.89
N THR A 63 0.57 -13.84 -2.31
CA THR A 63 1.74 -13.73 -3.21
C THR A 63 1.36 -13.24 -4.60
N LEU A 64 0.13 -13.49 -5.07
CA LEU A 64 -0.35 -12.93 -6.34
C LEU A 64 -0.44 -11.40 -6.32
N LEU A 65 -0.61 -10.80 -5.15
CA LEU A 65 -0.66 -9.35 -4.97
C LEU A 65 0.70 -8.74 -4.64
N GLY A 66 1.76 -9.55 -4.50
CA GLY A 66 3.10 -9.10 -4.12
C GLY A 66 3.19 -8.59 -2.68
N LEU A 67 2.16 -8.80 -1.86
CA LEU A 67 2.11 -8.28 -0.49
C LEU A 67 3.10 -8.99 0.43
N GLU A 68 3.46 -10.25 0.18
CA GLU A 68 4.48 -10.94 0.99
C GLU A 68 5.90 -10.39 0.78
N GLU A 69 6.16 -9.74 -0.36
CA GLU A 69 7.47 -9.13 -0.63
C GLU A 69 7.66 -7.82 0.14
N LEU A 70 6.55 -7.21 0.57
CA LEU A 70 6.54 -5.97 1.36
C LEU A 70 6.81 -6.27 2.83
N ARG A 71 8.03 -5.93 3.26
CA ARG A 71 8.44 -6.01 4.66
C ARG A 71 8.16 -4.69 5.35
N GLY A 72 7.37 -4.76 6.44
CA GLY A 72 7.01 -3.62 7.25
C GLY A 72 8.16 -3.11 8.12
N THR A 73 8.03 -1.88 8.60
CA THR A 73 9.06 -1.20 9.41
C THR A 73 8.99 -1.61 10.88
N LYS A 74 10.04 -1.31 11.64
CA LYS A 74 10.08 -1.57 13.08
C LYS A 74 8.92 -0.87 13.80
N TYR A 75 8.23 -1.58 14.68
CA TYR A 75 7.17 -1.05 15.54
C TYR A 75 7.57 -1.07 17.01
N ILE A 76 7.27 0.01 17.72
CA ILE A 76 7.48 0.15 19.17
C ILE A 76 6.18 0.65 19.78
N GLY A 77 5.54 -0.16 20.62
CA GLY A 77 4.33 0.22 21.33
C GLY A 77 4.62 1.14 22.52
N GLY A 78 3.87 2.24 22.62
CA GLY A 78 4.07 3.29 23.62
C GLY A 78 3.67 2.90 25.03
N HIS A 79 2.67 2.02 25.17
CA HIS A 79 2.08 1.66 26.47
C HIS A 79 2.30 0.20 26.87
N ASN A 80 2.34 -0.70 25.89
CA ASN A 80 2.55 -2.14 26.12
C ASN A 80 4.04 -2.53 26.10
N GLY A 81 4.93 -1.65 25.61
CA GLY A 81 6.36 -1.90 25.51
C GLY A 81 6.74 -2.98 24.49
N THR A 82 5.81 -3.39 23.62
CA THR A 82 6.03 -4.37 22.55
C THR A 82 6.97 -3.78 21.51
N VAL A 83 7.98 -4.55 21.11
CA VAL A 83 8.88 -4.18 20.02
C VAL A 83 8.80 -5.27 18.96
N LEU A 84 8.40 -4.91 17.76
CA LEU A 84 8.42 -5.78 16.58
C LEU A 84 9.51 -5.24 15.65
N GLU A 85 10.58 -6.01 15.45
CA GLU A 85 11.68 -5.59 14.57
C GLU A 85 11.23 -5.48 13.10
N GLU A 86 10.27 -6.31 12.70
CA GLU A 86 9.68 -6.33 11.36
C GLU A 86 8.16 -6.47 11.51
N THR A 87 7.40 -5.69 10.75
CA THR A 87 5.93 -5.73 10.75
C THR A 87 5.38 -6.21 9.42
N GLY A 88 4.06 -6.40 9.34
CA GLY A 88 3.36 -6.83 8.14
C GLY A 88 3.36 -5.78 7.01
N PRO A 89 2.89 -6.17 5.81
CA PRO A 89 2.97 -5.34 4.61
C PRO A 89 2.16 -4.04 4.68
N PHE A 90 1.11 -4.00 5.51
CA PHE A 90 0.26 -2.83 5.64
C PHE A 90 0.93 -1.65 6.34
N SER A 91 1.94 -1.89 7.18
CA SER A 91 2.74 -0.81 7.74
C SER A 91 3.64 -0.17 6.67
N ALA A 92 4.19 -0.96 5.75
CA ALA A 92 4.94 -0.45 4.60
C ALA A 92 4.04 0.36 3.66
N LEU A 93 2.82 -0.12 3.39
CA LEU A 93 1.84 0.61 2.59
C LEU A 93 1.41 1.94 3.22
N LEU A 94 1.25 1.98 4.55
CA LEU A 94 0.96 3.21 5.29
C LEU A 94 2.13 4.19 5.27
N MET A 95 3.36 3.69 5.41
CA MET A 95 4.58 4.49 5.31
C MET A 95 4.67 5.16 3.93
N LYS A 96 4.52 4.36 2.87
CA LYS A 96 4.52 4.87 1.49
C LYS A 96 3.42 5.91 1.24
N HIS A 97 2.21 5.66 1.76
CA HIS A 97 1.12 6.63 1.70
C HIS A 97 1.51 7.98 2.29
N SER A 98 2.13 7.93 3.48
CA SER A 98 2.49 9.11 4.25
C SER A 98 3.56 9.93 3.53
N VAL A 99 4.51 9.28 2.85
CA VAL A 99 5.55 9.92 2.01
C VAL A 99 4.96 10.57 0.77
N GLU A 100 4.11 9.85 0.04
CA GLU A 100 3.67 10.28 -1.29
C GLU A 100 2.49 11.26 -1.27
N ARG A 101 1.61 11.17 -0.26
CA ARG A 101 0.30 11.84 -0.31
C ARG A 101 0.05 12.90 0.76
N LEU A 102 0.85 12.95 1.82
CA LEU A 102 0.67 13.95 2.87
C LEU A 102 1.52 15.19 2.63
N GLU A 103 0.89 16.36 2.72
CA GLU A 103 1.60 17.63 2.73
C GLU A 103 2.47 17.73 3.99
N THR A 104 3.73 18.11 3.78
CA THR A 104 4.70 18.20 4.86
C THR A 104 4.73 19.62 5.41
N VAL A 105 4.46 19.76 6.71
CA VAL A 105 4.60 21.02 7.44
C VAL A 105 6.01 21.10 8.01
N GLU A 106 6.79 22.09 7.55
CA GLU A 106 8.12 22.31 8.11
C GLU A 106 8.04 23.04 9.45
N ILE A 107 8.65 22.46 10.48
CA ILE A 107 8.78 23.11 11.78
C ILE A 107 10.11 23.88 11.78
N PRO A 108 10.10 25.20 12.06
CA PRO A 108 11.33 25.99 12.08
C PRO A 108 12.26 25.50 13.19
N SER A 109 13.34 24.82 12.81
CA SER A 109 14.38 24.34 13.72
C SER A 109 15.75 24.43 13.05
N ARG A 110 16.80 24.15 13.84
CA ARG A 110 18.12 23.87 13.28
C ARG A 110 18.01 22.72 12.26
N GLN A 111 18.64 22.89 11.11
CA GLN A 111 18.67 21.88 10.05
C GLN A 111 20.01 21.15 10.07
N THR A 112 20.01 19.86 10.41
CA THR A 112 21.17 18.98 10.25
C THR A 112 20.82 17.84 9.31
N GLN A 113 19.89 17.00 9.74
CA GLN A 113 19.36 15.90 8.97
C GLN A 113 17.86 15.83 9.25
N PRO A 114 17.01 16.32 8.33
CA PRO A 114 15.59 16.37 8.57
C PRO A 114 15.00 14.97 8.69
N ILE A 115 14.07 14.81 9.63
CA ILE A 115 13.29 13.60 9.88
C ILE A 115 11.81 13.98 9.86
N ALA A 116 11.03 13.22 9.11
CA ALA A 116 9.59 13.39 9.06
C ALA A 116 8.93 12.65 10.24
N VAL A 117 8.00 13.32 10.92
CA VAL A 117 7.12 12.71 11.92
C VAL A 117 5.68 12.83 11.42
N THR A 118 5.06 11.69 11.15
CA THR A 118 3.67 11.61 10.70
C THR A 118 2.79 11.14 11.85
N ILE A 119 1.79 11.92 12.23
CA ILE A 119 0.82 11.57 13.28
C ILE A 119 -0.43 11.05 12.59
N THR A 120 -0.79 9.79 12.86
CA THR A 120 -1.98 9.14 12.29
C THR A 120 -2.93 8.75 13.42
N GLU A 121 -4.10 9.39 13.46
CA GLU A 121 -5.19 9.09 14.38
C GLU A 121 -6.13 8.06 13.77
N LEU A 122 -6.12 6.87 14.38
CA LEU A 122 -6.92 5.70 14.03
C LEU A 122 -8.18 5.68 14.90
N GLU A 123 -9.15 6.53 14.55
CA GLU A 123 -10.43 6.63 15.27
C GLU A 123 -11.26 5.34 15.18
N HIS A 124 -11.07 4.56 14.11
CA HIS A 124 -11.86 3.38 13.81
C HIS A 124 -10.98 2.15 13.68
N ALA A 125 -11.25 1.13 14.51
CA ALA A 125 -10.73 -0.20 14.28
C ALA A 125 -11.48 -0.83 13.08
N PRO A 126 -10.78 -1.39 12.08
CA PRO A 126 -11.44 -2.08 10.99
C PRO A 126 -12.16 -3.34 11.50
N SER A 127 -13.17 -3.80 10.76
CA SER A 127 -13.72 -5.13 11.06
C SER A 127 -12.68 -6.21 10.76
N ASN A 128 -12.67 -7.30 11.53
CA ASN A 128 -11.74 -8.44 11.38
C ASN A 128 -11.77 -9.10 9.98
N GLN A 129 -12.80 -8.81 9.18
CA GLN A 129 -12.89 -9.22 7.78
C GLN A 129 -13.37 -8.05 6.92
N ALA A 130 -12.51 -7.04 6.76
CA ALA A 130 -12.80 -5.93 5.88
C ALA A 130 -12.59 -6.36 4.42
N MET A 131 -13.62 -6.21 3.59
CA MET A 131 -13.48 -6.33 2.13
C MET A 131 -12.86 -5.05 1.59
N LEU A 132 -11.69 -5.15 0.96
CA LEU A 132 -11.10 -3.99 0.28
C LEU A 132 -11.70 -3.83 -1.11
N ARG A 133 -12.72 -2.99 -1.20
CA ARG A 133 -13.35 -2.62 -2.47
C ARG A 133 -13.47 -1.12 -2.53
N THR A 134 -12.54 -0.48 -3.23
CA THR A 134 -12.60 0.96 -3.46
C THR A 134 -12.53 1.24 -4.95
N PRO A 135 -13.54 1.88 -5.55
CA PRO A 135 -13.44 2.32 -6.93
C PRO A 135 -12.39 3.44 -7.02
N ILE A 136 -11.33 3.17 -7.77
CA ILE A 136 -10.22 4.10 -8.00
C ILE A 136 -10.23 4.59 -9.44
N TYR A 137 -10.59 3.71 -10.38
CA TYR A 137 -10.44 3.98 -11.80
C TYR A 137 -11.71 4.57 -12.42
N PRO A 138 -11.60 5.68 -13.18
CA PRO A 138 -12.70 6.13 -14.00
C PRO A 138 -12.94 5.10 -15.13
N PRO A 139 -14.19 4.63 -15.34
CA PRO A 139 -14.51 3.60 -16.33
C PRO A 139 -14.27 4.06 -17.77
N ILE A 140 -14.05 5.37 -17.98
CA ILE A 140 -13.92 6.02 -19.29
C ILE A 140 -12.72 5.47 -20.07
N VAL A 141 -11.57 5.25 -19.43
CA VAL A 141 -10.36 4.83 -20.15
C VAL A 141 -10.49 3.41 -20.69
N ALA A 142 -11.25 2.55 -20.00
CA ALA A 142 -11.53 1.19 -20.46
C ALA A 142 -12.45 1.11 -21.68
N THR A 143 -13.19 2.19 -22.01
CA THR A 143 -14.04 2.21 -23.21
C THR A 143 -13.23 2.17 -24.50
N ILE A 144 -12.00 2.68 -24.49
CA ILE A 144 -11.11 2.75 -25.66
C ILE A 144 -10.80 1.34 -26.22
N PRO A 145 -10.25 0.38 -25.45
CA PRO A 145 -9.97 -0.96 -25.97
C PRO A 145 -11.25 -1.75 -26.30
N ILE A 146 -12.36 -1.50 -25.61
CA ILE A 146 -13.66 -2.13 -25.90
C ILE A 146 -14.17 -1.67 -27.28
N LEU A 147 -14.21 -0.36 -27.51
CA LEU A 147 -14.64 0.21 -28.79
C LEU A 147 -13.72 -0.20 -29.94
N ALA A 148 -12.41 -0.25 -29.71
CA ALA A 148 -11.45 -0.74 -30.70
C ALA A 148 -11.68 -2.22 -31.03
N SER A 149 -11.90 -3.08 -30.03
CA SER A 149 -12.15 -4.51 -30.24
C SER A 149 -13.48 -4.78 -30.95
N VAL A 150 -14.54 -4.06 -30.57
CA VAL A 150 -15.85 -4.15 -31.23
C VAL A 150 -15.77 -3.59 -32.65
N GLY A 151 -15.10 -2.45 -32.85
CA GLY A 151 -14.94 -1.82 -34.16
C GLY A 151 -14.17 -2.70 -35.14
N THR A 152 -13.07 -3.31 -34.70
CA THR A 152 -12.29 -4.28 -35.51
C THR A 152 -13.10 -5.54 -35.83
N ALA A 153 -13.91 -6.05 -34.89
CA ALA A 153 -14.82 -7.16 -35.16
C ALA A 153 -15.84 -6.78 -36.25
N VAL A 154 -16.56 -5.67 -36.07
CA VAL A 154 -17.57 -5.18 -37.05
C VAL A 154 -16.93 -4.98 -38.43
N ALA A 155 -15.73 -4.39 -38.50
CA ALA A 155 -15.00 -4.25 -39.74
C ALA A 155 -14.75 -5.60 -40.41
N CYS A 156 -14.22 -6.60 -39.69
CA CYS A 156 -14.01 -7.94 -40.24
C CYS A 156 -15.31 -8.57 -40.77
N GLY A 157 -16.44 -8.38 -40.08
CA GLY A 157 -17.74 -8.87 -40.55
C GLY A 157 -18.23 -8.19 -41.84
N VAL A 158 -18.02 -6.88 -41.97
CA VAL A 158 -18.37 -6.10 -43.17
C VAL A 158 -17.52 -6.51 -44.38
N PHE A 159 -16.24 -6.83 -44.17
CA PHE A 159 -15.34 -7.32 -45.20
C PHE A 159 -15.41 -8.85 -45.41
N GLU A 160 -16.47 -9.49 -44.93
CA GLU A 160 -16.77 -10.93 -45.08
C GLU A 160 -15.70 -11.89 -44.51
N ASP A 161 -14.81 -11.41 -43.64
CA ASP A 161 -13.83 -12.22 -42.91
C ASP A 161 -14.44 -12.75 -41.60
N TRP A 162 -15.33 -13.72 -41.76
CA TRP A 162 -16.08 -14.34 -40.66
C TRP A 162 -15.20 -15.09 -39.67
N PHE A 163 -14.06 -15.63 -40.11
CA PHE A 163 -13.10 -16.30 -39.23
C PHE A 163 -12.44 -15.29 -38.29
N SER A 164 -11.95 -14.16 -38.81
CA SER A 164 -11.37 -13.11 -37.98
C SER A 164 -12.40 -12.49 -37.05
N PHE A 165 -13.61 -12.23 -37.55
CA PHE A 165 -14.73 -11.76 -36.74
C PHE A 165 -14.98 -12.70 -35.55
N SER A 166 -15.11 -14.00 -35.80
CA SER A 166 -15.39 -15.00 -34.77
C SER A 166 -14.28 -15.09 -33.73
N LEU A 167 -13.01 -14.97 -34.15
CA LEU A 167 -11.86 -15.04 -33.24
C LEU A 167 -11.71 -13.78 -32.37
N ILE A 168 -12.02 -12.60 -32.89
CA ILE A 168 -12.04 -11.36 -32.11
C ILE A 168 -13.19 -11.40 -31.10
N VAL A 169 -14.39 -11.81 -31.52
CA VAL A 169 -15.55 -11.96 -30.65
C VAL A 169 -15.30 -13.01 -29.56
N LEU A 170 -14.71 -14.15 -29.92
CA LEU A 170 -14.29 -15.17 -28.96
C LEU A 170 -13.32 -14.57 -27.93
N GLY A 171 -12.35 -13.77 -28.36
CA GLY A 171 -11.41 -13.10 -27.46
C GLY A 171 -12.07 -12.11 -26.50
N ILE A 172 -13.02 -11.32 -26.99
CA ILE A 172 -13.82 -10.39 -26.17
C ILE A 172 -14.62 -11.16 -25.11
N LEU A 173 -15.31 -12.23 -25.50
CA LEU A 173 -16.16 -13.02 -24.61
C LEU A 173 -15.34 -13.76 -23.55
N VAL A 174 -14.28 -14.46 -23.96
CA VAL A 174 -13.44 -15.21 -23.03
C VAL A 174 -12.77 -14.26 -22.03
N ASN A 175 -12.18 -13.15 -22.49
CA ASN A 175 -11.55 -12.19 -21.57
C ASN A 175 -12.57 -11.53 -20.63
N GLY A 176 -13.75 -11.14 -21.13
CA GLY A 176 -14.81 -10.56 -20.31
C GLY A 176 -15.30 -11.52 -19.21
N ILE A 177 -15.55 -12.79 -19.57
CA ILE A 177 -15.91 -13.83 -18.60
C ILE A 177 -14.77 -14.04 -17.60
N SER A 178 -13.52 -14.07 -18.05
CA SER A 178 -12.35 -14.21 -17.17
C SER A 178 -12.24 -13.06 -16.18
N CYS A 179 -12.44 -11.80 -16.60
CA CYS A 179 -12.43 -10.66 -15.70
C CYS A 179 -13.55 -10.73 -14.64
N ILE A 180 -14.72 -11.26 -14.98
CA ILE A 180 -15.82 -11.45 -14.03
C ILE A 180 -15.47 -12.56 -13.02
N VAL A 181 -15.00 -13.71 -13.48
CA VAL A 181 -14.68 -14.86 -12.62
C VAL A 181 -13.50 -14.54 -11.71
N ILE A 182 -12.44 -13.95 -12.27
CA ILE A 182 -11.27 -13.53 -11.51
C ILE A 182 -11.66 -12.39 -10.56
N GLY A 183 -12.29 -11.32 -11.06
CA GLY A 183 -12.69 -10.17 -10.25
C GLY A 183 -13.83 -10.42 -9.25
N ALA A 184 -14.44 -11.61 -9.24
CA ALA A 184 -15.38 -12.04 -8.22
C ALA A 184 -14.70 -12.50 -6.92
N ALA A 185 -13.36 -12.49 -6.87
CA ALA A 185 -12.63 -12.74 -5.64
C ALA A 185 -12.89 -11.64 -4.60
N ASP A 186 -13.02 -12.06 -3.35
CA ASP A 186 -13.09 -11.16 -2.21
C ASP A 186 -11.68 -11.03 -1.62
N PHE A 187 -11.16 -9.80 -1.58
CA PHE A 187 -9.92 -9.52 -0.87
C PHE A 187 -10.24 -9.24 0.59
N ILE A 188 -9.92 -10.21 1.44
CA ILE A 188 -10.26 -10.23 2.87
C ILE A 188 -9.01 -9.83 3.64
N PHE A 189 -9.10 -8.68 4.29
CA PHE A 189 -8.12 -8.26 5.28
C PHE A 189 -8.45 -8.89 6.63
N GLN A 190 -7.44 -9.46 7.27
CA GLN A 190 -7.54 -10.13 8.56
C GLN A 190 -6.41 -9.66 9.48
N TYR A 191 -6.69 -9.59 10.77
CA TYR A 191 -5.68 -9.27 11.77
C TYR A 191 -6.06 -9.91 13.11
N PRO A 192 -5.07 -10.23 13.97
CA PRO A 192 -5.36 -10.81 15.27
C PRO A 192 -6.01 -9.76 16.18
N ILE A 193 -7.25 -10.01 16.60
CA ILE A 193 -7.93 -9.19 17.62
C ILE A 193 -7.29 -9.49 18.99
N PRO A 194 -6.75 -8.48 19.70
CA PRO A 194 -6.26 -8.66 21.05
C PRO A 194 -7.40 -9.04 22.00
N ARG A 195 -7.12 -9.95 22.94
CA ARG A 195 -8.12 -10.40 23.93
C ARG A 195 -8.44 -9.36 25.01
N VAL A 196 -7.58 -8.35 25.15
CA VAL A 196 -7.68 -7.29 26.14
C VAL A 196 -7.59 -5.98 25.40
N ASP A 197 -8.52 -5.07 25.68
CA ASP A 197 -8.49 -3.72 25.16
C ASP A 197 -7.35 -2.94 25.84
N VAL A 198 -6.26 -2.77 25.09
CA VAL A 198 -5.10 -1.99 25.51
C VAL A 198 -4.89 -0.87 24.50
N PRO A 199 -4.40 0.31 24.94
CA PRO A 199 -4.03 1.38 24.03
C PRO A 199 -3.08 0.87 22.96
N GLY A 200 -3.45 1.08 21.70
CA GLY A 200 -2.65 0.70 20.53
C GLY A 200 -1.59 1.73 20.17
N ASP A 201 -1.50 2.81 20.93
CA ASP A 201 -0.56 3.90 20.67
C ASP A 201 0.87 3.37 20.56
N GLY A 202 1.55 3.75 19.49
CA GLY A 202 2.90 3.29 19.19
C GLY A 202 3.53 4.05 18.03
N ILE A 203 4.72 3.62 17.65
CA ILE A 203 5.47 4.23 16.55
C ILE A 203 5.97 3.20 15.56
N LEU A 204 5.91 3.55 14.28
CA LEU A 204 6.62 2.88 13.20
C LEU A 204 7.86 3.71 12.86
N VAL A 205 9.02 3.07 12.81
CA VAL A 205 10.30 3.74 12.59
C VAL A 205 10.96 3.15 11.36
N SER A 206 11.17 3.99 10.34
CA SER A 206 11.98 3.65 9.17
C SER A 206 13.27 4.47 9.17
N GLU A 207 14.41 3.80 9.39
CA GLU A 207 15.71 4.45 9.28
C GLU A 207 16.08 4.74 7.82
N LYS A 208 15.57 3.94 6.87
CA LYS A 208 15.80 4.10 5.43
C LYS A 208 15.13 5.37 4.91
N ASP A 209 13.86 5.56 5.28
CA ASP A 209 13.04 6.67 4.78
C ASP A 209 13.14 7.93 5.66
N LYS A 210 13.88 7.85 6.78
CA LYS A 210 14.02 8.91 7.79
C LYS A 210 12.64 9.41 8.25
N GLU A 211 11.75 8.46 8.52
CA GLU A 211 10.37 8.75 8.90
C GLU A 211 9.95 7.98 10.17
N ILE A 212 9.21 8.67 11.02
CA ILE A 212 8.60 8.14 12.23
C ILE A 212 7.10 8.36 12.12
N ILE A 213 6.31 7.30 12.10
CA ILE A 213 4.85 7.40 12.11
C ILE A 213 4.35 7.09 13.51
N VAL A 214 3.68 8.05 14.14
CA VAL A 214 2.98 7.90 15.40
C VAL A 214 1.57 7.40 15.11
N LEU A 215 1.26 6.20 15.56
CA LEU A 215 -0.07 5.62 15.50
C LEU A 215 -0.77 5.95 16.82
N LYS A 216 -1.94 6.60 16.75
CA LYS A 216 -2.81 6.87 17.90
C LYS A 216 -4.14 6.15 17.72
N GLY A 217 -4.52 5.29 18.64
CA GLY A 217 -5.79 4.57 18.55
C GLY A 217 -5.88 3.34 19.43
N SER A 218 -6.92 2.54 19.21
CA SER A 218 -7.11 1.28 19.95
C SER A 218 -6.07 0.23 19.53
N GLY A 219 -5.82 -0.75 20.42
CA GLY A 219 -4.93 -1.88 20.15
C GLY A 219 -5.30 -2.63 18.87
N ASP A 220 -6.60 -2.76 18.60
CA ASP A 220 -7.12 -3.38 17.38
C ASP A 220 -6.68 -2.63 16.12
N ALA A 221 -6.77 -1.30 16.13
CA ALA A 221 -6.38 -0.49 14.99
C ALA A 221 -4.87 -0.57 14.72
N ALA A 222 -4.05 -0.54 15.77
CA ALA A 222 -2.60 -0.71 15.65
C ALA A 222 -2.20 -2.12 15.19
N ASN A 223 -2.87 -3.17 15.69
CA ASN A 223 -2.66 -4.56 15.26
C ASN A 223 -3.06 -4.76 13.80
N SER A 224 -4.08 -4.06 13.32
CA SER A 224 -4.47 -4.10 11.91
C SER A 224 -3.33 -3.64 10.99
N ILE A 225 -2.53 -2.65 11.40
CA ILE A 225 -1.41 -2.14 10.62
C ILE A 225 -0.16 -3.00 10.79
N THR A 226 0.12 -3.44 12.02
CA THR A 226 1.38 -4.13 12.36
C THR A 226 1.36 -5.62 12.07
N LEU A 227 0.22 -6.28 12.26
CA LEU A 227 0.03 -7.73 12.13
C LEU A 227 -1.03 -8.09 11.08
N GLY A 228 -1.53 -7.09 10.34
CA GLY A 228 -2.49 -7.31 9.27
C GLY A 228 -1.94 -8.25 8.20
N SER A 229 -2.75 -9.22 7.83
CA SER A 229 -2.52 -10.08 6.69
C SER A 229 -3.70 -9.96 5.72
N ALA A 230 -3.43 -10.28 4.47
CA ALA A 230 -4.42 -10.19 3.42
C ALA A 230 -4.51 -11.53 2.73
N THR A 231 -5.73 -12.02 2.59
CA THR A 231 -6.01 -13.25 1.86
C THR A 231 -7.02 -12.94 0.77
N LEU A 232 -6.83 -13.52 -0.40
CA LEU A 232 -7.83 -13.48 -1.44
C LEU A 232 -8.69 -14.75 -1.28
N SER A 233 -10.00 -14.61 -1.30
CA SER A 233 -10.94 -15.72 -1.23
C SER A 233 -11.78 -15.73 -2.49
N PHE A 234 -11.72 -16.82 -3.25
CA PHE A 234 -12.58 -16.97 -4.41
C PHE A 234 -13.86 -17.70 -4.01
N ARG A 235 -14.99 -17.01 -4.11
CA ARG A 235 -16.31 -17.60 -3.90
C ARG A 235 -16.55 -18.83 -4.80
N TRP A 236 -15.92 -18.84 -5.97
CA TRP A 236 -16.20 -19.74 -7.10
C TRP A 236 -14.93 -20.41 -7.64
N ARG A 237 -14.17 -21.09 -6.77
CA ARG A 237 -12.88 -21.72 -7.14
C ARG A 237 -12.98 -22.72 -8.31
N TYR A 238 -14.11 -23.43 -8.42
CA TYR A 238 -14.39 -24.33 -9.55
C TYR A 238 -14.42 -23.60 -10.92
N TRP A 239 -14.93 -22.37 -10.97
CA TRP A 239 -15.05 -21.60 -12.20
C TRP A 239 -13.70 -21.07 -12.69
N ILE A 240 -12.74 -20.86 -11.80
CA ILE A 240 -11.36 -20.47 -12.15
C ILE A 240 -10.71 -21.54 -13.03
N LYS A 241 -10.94 -22.82 -12.70
CA LYS A 241 -10.43 -23.94 -13.50
C LYS A 241 -10.91 -23.85 -14.95
N TRP A 242 -12.22 -23.73 -15.15
CA TRP A 242 -12.80 -23.65 -16.49
C TRP A 242 -12.40 -22.37 -17.21
N CYS A 243 -12.30 -21.26 -16.49
CA CYS A 243 -11.78 -20.00 -17.01
C CYS A 243 -10.34 -20.14 -17.54
N ALA A 244 -9.44 -20.79 -16.79
CA ALA A 244 -8.06 -21.02 -17.23
C ALA A 244 -8.01 -21.92 -18.47
N ILE A 245 -8.82 -22.99 -18.51
CA ILE A 245 -8.92 -23.88 -19.68
C ILE A 245 -9.46 -23.12 -20.90
N LEU A 246 -10.49 -22.29 -20.72
CA LEU A 246 -11.10 -21.46 -21.76
C LEU A 246 -10.09 -20.47 -22.37
N LEU A 247 -9.29 -19.80 -21.53
CA LEU A 247 -8.22 -18.90 -21.97
C LEU A 247 -7.14 -19.63 -22.79
N VAL A 248 -6.74 -20.83 -22.37
CA VAL A 248 -5.78 -21.66 -23.12
C VAL A 248 -6.38 -22.16 -24.44
N LEU A 249 -7.65 -22.59 -24.43
CA LEU A 249 -8.34 -23.05 -25.63
C LEU A 249 -8.51 -21.90 -26.64
N GLN A 250 -8.87 -20.70 -26.16
CA GLN A 250 -8.93 -19.49 -26.98
C GLN A 250 -7.58 -19.20 -27.63
N LEU A 251 -6.49 -19.29 -26.86
CA LEU A 251 -5.14 -19.10 -27.38
C LEU A 251 -4.80 -20.10 -28.50
N ILE A 252 -5.10 -21.38 -28.29
CA ILE A 252 -4.85 -22.44 -29.28
C ILE A 252 -5.66 -22.16 -30.55
N ALA A 253 -6.94 -21.84 -30.41
CA ALA A 253 -7.81 -21.50 -31.53
C ALA A 253 -7.28 -20.30 -32.32
N GLN A 254 -6.85 -19.23 -31.64
CA GLN A 254 -6.25 -18.05 -32.28
C GLN A 254 -4.95 -18.40 -33.01
N ILE A 255 -4.06 -19.20 -32.42
CA ILE A 255 -2.80 -19.59 -33.10
C ILE A 255 -3.05 -20.41 -34.36
N LEU A 256 -4.04 -21.31 -34.34
CA LEU A 256 -4.33 -22.21 -35.46
C LEU A 256 -5.13 -21.54 -36.58
N LEU A 257 -6.10 -20.69 -36.23
CA LEU A 257 -7.09 -20.16 -37.17
C LEU A 257 -6.72 -18.78 -37.73
N ILE A 258 -5.94 -17.95 -37.02
CA ILE A 258 -5.51 -16.64 -37.53
C ILE A 258 -4.70 -16.73 -38.83
N PRO A 259 -3.73 -17.66 -38.98
CA PRO A 259 -2.98 -17.78 -40.23
C PRO A 259 -3.86 -18.13 -41.44
N GLN A 260 -5.05 -18.69 -41.21
CA GLN A 260 -6.03 -19.04 -42.24
C GLN A 260 -6.94 -17.88 -42.62
N CYS A 261 -6.90 -16.77 -41.87
CA CYS A 261 -7.69 -15.56 -42.14
C CYS A 261 -7.07 -14.70 -43.24
N SER A 262 -7.86 -13.78 -43.79
CA SER A 262 -7.35 -12.82 -44.79
C SER A 262 -6.30 -11.89 -44.19
N LEU A 263 -5.44 -11.29 -45.02
CA LEU A 263 -4.47 -10.28 -44.57
C LEU A 263 -5.15 -9.11 -43.85
N PHE A 264 -6.33 -8.69 -44.32
CA PHE A 264 -7.11 -7.64 -43.68
C PHE A 264 -7.54 -8.04 -42.27
N GLY A 265 -8.12 -9.24 -42.11
CA GLY A 265 -8.55 -9.76 -40.82
C GLY A 265 -7.39 -9.95 -39.83
N GLN A 266 -6.23 -10.40 -40.32
CA GLN A 266 -5.01 -10.49 -39.51
C GLN A 266 -4.55 -9.12 -39.00
N ILE A 267 -4.57 -8.08 -39.84
CA ILE A 267 -4.21 -6.71 -39.44
C ILE A 267 -5.20 -6.18 -38.39
N MET A 268 -6.50 -6.37 -38.60
CA MET A 268 -7.53 -5.94 -37.64
C MET A 268 -7.39 -6.66 -36.29
N PHE A 269 -7.11 -7.96 -36.32
CA PHE A 269 -6.84 -8.75 -35.12
C PHE A 269 -5.63 -8.21 -34.36
N ILE A 270 -4.50 -7.99 -35.04
CA ILE A 270 -3.28 -7.45 -34.43
C ILE A 270 -3.52 -6.03 -33.90
N GLY A 271 -4.25 -5.19 -34.64
CA GLY A 271 -4.63 -3.85 -34.20
C GLY A 271 -5.44 -3.87 -32.90
N SER A 272 -6.43 -4.76 -32.79
CA SER A 272 -7.22 -4.93 -31.56
C SER A 272 -6.35 -5.30 -30.35
N LEU A 273 -5.39 -6.22 -30.54
CA LEU A 273 -4.45 -6.61 -29.49
C LEU A 273 -3.49 -5.48 -29.13
N GLY A 274 -3.03 -4.70 -30.11
CA GLY A 274 -2.12 -3.57 -29.91
C GLY A 274 -2.73 -2.48 -29.03
N VAL A 275 -3.99 -2.10 -29.30
CA VAL A 275 -4.71 -1.11 -28.48
C VAL A 275 -4.92 -1.63 -27.06
N SER A 276 -5.35 -2.89 -26.92
CA SER A 276 -5.53 -3.53 -25.61
C SER A 276 -4.22 -3.68 -24.83
N TRP A 277 -3.11 -3.94 -25.53
CA TRP A 277 -1.78 -3.99 -24.92
C TRP A 277 -1.36 -2.63 -24.41
N ALA A 278 -1.50 -1.57 -25.22
CA ALA A 278 -1.16 -0.20 -24.81
C ALA A 278 -1.97 0.23 -23.56
N TYR A 279 -3.26 -0.12 -23.53
CA TYR A 279 -4.09 0.10 -22.35
C TYR A 279 -3.60 -0.67 -21.12
N ASN A 280 -3.27 -1.95 -21.27
CA ASN A 280 -2.71 -2.73 -20.16
C ASN A 280 -1.34 -2.22 -19.72
N MET A 281 -0.50 -1.71 -20.63
CA MET A 281 0.78 -1.07 -20.29
C MET A 281 0.56 0.17 -19.45
N TRP A 282 -0.39 1.03 -19.85
CA TRP A 282 -0.77 2.19 -19.06
C TRP A 282 -1.25 1.77 -17.66
N LEU A 283 -2.13 0.78 -17.55
CA LEU A 283 -2.57 0.24 -16.25
C LEU A 283 -1.43 -0.36 -15.43
N SER A 284 -0.52 -1.08 -16.08
CA SER A 284 0.63 -1.72 -15.44
C SER A 284 1.71 -0.72 -15.01
N SER A 285 1.76 0.47 -15.63
CA SER A 285 2.67 1.55 -15.25
C SER A 285 2.27 2.21 -13.93
N ILE A 286 1.01 2.04 -13.52
CA ILE A 286 0.52 2.56 -12.26
C ILE A 286 1.03 1.66 -11.14
N ASP A 287 1.67 2.30 -10.17
CA ASP A 287 2.29 1.60 -9.04
C ASP A 287 1.24 0.81 -8.25
N LYS A 288 1.35 -0.51 -8.32
CA LYS A 288 0.50 -1.48 -7.61
C LYS A 288 0.43 -1.18 -6.12
N GLU A 289 1.56 -0.83 -5.51
CA GLU A 289 1.65 -0.56 -4.08
C GLU A 289 0.96 0.77 -3.75
N SER A 290 1.05 1.77 -4.62
CA SER A 290 0.35 3.05 -4.41
C SER A 290 -1.18 2.88 -4.48
N ILE A 291 -1.67 1.98 -5.33
CA ILE A 291 -3.08 1.57 -5.37
C ILE A 291 -3.44 0.80 -4.09
N GLN A 292 -2.67 -0.23 -3.73
CA GLN A 292 -2.91 -1.03 -2.52
C GLN A 292 -2.94 -0.16 -1.27
N SER A 293 -2.02 0.79 -1.18
CA SER A 293 -1.93 1.80 -0.14
C SER A 293 -3.19 2.68 -0.08
N GLU A 294 -3.66 3.20 -1.22
CA GLU A 294 -4.91 3.98 -1.28
C GLU A 294 -6.11 3.16 -0.83
N VAL A 295 -6.25 1.92 -1.32
CA VAL A 295 -7.38 1.06 -0.97
C VAL A 295 -7.32 0.68 0.50
N PHE A 296 -6.13 0.48 1.07
CA PHE A 296 -5.98 0.21 2.49
C PHE A 296 -6.38 1.42 3.35
N VAL A 297 -5.81 2.60 3.08
CA VAL A 297 -6.08 3.82 3.86
C VAL A 297 -7.54 4.26 3.73
N ARG A 298 -8.10 4.23 2.51
CA ARG A 298 -9.48 4.68 2.26
C ARG A 298 -10.52 3.61 2.63
N GLY A 299 -10.26 2.35 2.30
CA GLY A 299 -11.21 1.25 2.46
C GLY A 299 -11.19 0.62 3.84
N VAL A 300 -10.00 0.34 4.40
CA VAL A 300 -9.83 -0.33 5.70
C VAL A 300 -9.78 0.68 6.83
N LEU A 301 -8.88 1.65 6.74
CA LEU A 301 -8.69 2.66 7.80
C LEU A 301 -9.70 3.82 7.74
N ARG A 302 -10.57 3.85 6.73
CA ARG A 302 -11.63 4.87 6.53
C ARG A 302 -11.14 6.31 6.54
N ARG A 303 -9.98 6.58 5.91
CA ARG A 303 -9.33 7.91 5.86
C ARG A 303 -9.04 8.47 7.25
N PRO A 304 -8.06 7.90 7.97
CA PRO A 304 -7.67 8.39 9.27
C PRO A 304 -7.16 9.84 9.16
N ASN A 305 -7.28 10.57 10.26
CA ASN A 305 -6.71 11.90 10.35
C ASN A 305 -5.20 11.78 10.43
N ALA A 306 -4.49 12.26 9.40
CA ALA A 306 -3.04 12.21 9.35
C ALA A 306 -2.43 13.61 9.13
N TRP A 307 -1.30 13.87 9.78
CA TRP A 307 -0.51 15.09 9.64
C TRP A 307 0.96 14.75 9.57
N ARG A 308 1.69 15.29 8.59
CA ARG A 308 3.12 15.07 8.40
C ARG A 308 3.89 16.34 8.73
N TYR A 309 4.87 16.22 9.62
CA TYR A 309 5.75 17.32 10.03
C TYR A 309 7.20 16.99 9.68
N SER A 310 7.96 17.95 9.17
CA SER A 310 9.41 17.82 8.98
C SER A 310 10.12 18.56 10.09
N LEU A 311 10.98 17.85 10.84
CA LEU A 311 11.82 18.41 11.89
C LEU A 311 13.28 18.33 11.47
N GLY A 312 14.04 19.41 11.67
CA GLY A 312 15.39 19.53 11.13
C GLY A 312 16.46 18.69 11.82
N THR A 313 16.18 18.10 12.99
CA THR A 313 17.09 17.20 13.71
C THR A 313 16.39 15.95 14.23
N ARG A 314 17.14 14.83 14.37
CA ARG A 314 16.62 13.60 15.01
C ARG A 314 16.17 13.85 16.45
N THR A 315 16.89 14.69 17.19
CA THR A 315 16.54 15.04 18.58
C THR A 315 15.17 15.73 18.64
N SER A 316 14.96 16.76 17.81
CA SER A 316 13.67 17.47 17.76
C SER A 316 12.53 16.52 17.34
N ALA A 317 12.75 15.67 16.33
CA ALA A 317 11.77 14.68 15.89
C ALA A 317 11.36 13.70 17.00
N VAL A 318 12.33 13.18 17.76
CA VAL A 318 12.07 12.24 18.86
C VAL A 318 11.37 12.95 20.03
N VAL A 319 11.78 14.16 20.41
CA VAL A 319 11.10 14.93 21.47
C VAL A 319 9.66 15.26 21.07
N PHE A 320 9.44 15.72 19.84
CA PHE A 320 8.11 15.99 19.29
C PHE A 320 7.23 14.73 19.32
N MET A 321 7.77 13.59 18.86
CA MET A 321 7.07 12.32 18.92
C MET A 321 6.70 11.92 20.35
N LEU A 322 7.60 12.06 21.32
CA LEU A 322 7.32 11.72 22.72
C LEU A 322 6.21 12.58 23.33
N LEU A 323 6.18 13.87 23.00
CA LEU A 323 5.11 14.79 23.42
C LEU A 323 3.75 14.40 22.85
N VAL A 324 3.72 13.95 21.59
CA VAL A 324 2.49 13.48 20.93
C VAL A 324 2.05 12.13 21.48
N LEU A 325 2.96 11.15 21.57
CA LEU A 325 2.68 9.77 21.94
C LEU A 325 2.33 9.62 23.43
N LYS A 326 2.94 10.44 24.31
CA LYS A 326 2.86 10.35 25.77
C LYS A 326 2.97 8.89 26.29
N PRO A 327 4.05 8.17 25.95
CA PRO A 327 4.19 6.76 26.30
C PRO A 327 4.30 6.54 27.82
N LYS A 328 3.96 5.33 28.28
CA LYS A 328 4.06 4.96 29.71
C LYS A 328 5.50 5.01 30.23
N ASP A 329 6.46 4.64 29.39
CA ASP A 329 7.90 4.73 29.69
C ASP A 329 8.63 5.51 28.59
N PRO A 330 8.65 6.85 28.67
CA PRO A 330 9.31 7.68 27.66
C PRO A 330 10.82 7.49 27.64
N GLY A 331 11.44 7.05 28.75
CA GLY A 331 12.88 6.88 28.85
C GLY A 331 13.39 5.72 27.98
N LYS A 332 12.65 4.61 27.98
CA LYS A 332 12.99 3.44 27.15
C LYS A 332 12.94 3.77 25.66
N ILE A 333 11.90 4.46 25.20
CA ILE A 333 11.74 4.85 23.79
C ILE A 333 12.80 5.90 23.40
N LEU A 334 13.06 6.88 24.27
CA LEU A 334 14.09 7.90 24.04
C LEU A 334 15.48 7.27 23.85
N ASN A 335 15.86 6.32 24.71
CA ASN A 335 17.15 5.63 24.60
C ASN A 335 17.25 4.72 23.37
N MET A 336 16.15 4.10 22.94
CA MET A 336 16.13 3.31 21.70
C MET A 336 16.34 4.18 20.46
N LEU A 337 15.78 5.39 20.43
CA LEU A 337 15.87 6.27 19.26
C LEU A 337 17.10 7.17 19.28
N ILE A 338 17.64 7.48 20.47
CA ILE A 338 18.84 8.28 20.69
C ILE A 338 19.78 7.50 21.63
N PRO A 339 20.67 6.65 21.09
CA PRO A 339 21.55 5.80 21.89
C PRO A 339 22.79 6.52 22.47
N ASN A 340 22.83 7.85 22.42
CA ASN A 340 23.98 8.61 22.93
C ASN A 340 24.00 8.64 24.46
N ASP A 341 25.14 8.27 25.05
CA ASP A 341 25.31 8.11 26.50
C ASP A 341 26.43 8.98 27.10
N THR A 342 26.80 10.07 26.42
CA THR A 342 27.75 11.04 27.03
C THR A 342 27.09 11.76 28.21
N PRO A 343 27.87 12.31 29.17
CA PRO A 343 27.32 13.01 30.33
C PRO A 343 26.33 14.12 30.00
N GLU A 344 26.56 14.85 28.90
CA GLU A 344 25.67 15.91 28.38
C GLU A 344 24.33 15.33 27.94
N TRP A 345 24.37 14.24 27.16
CA TRP A 345 23.16 13.55 26.68
C TRP A 345 22.36 12.94 27.83
N LEU A 346 23.01 12.37 28.84
CA LEU A 346 22.33 11.82 30.01
C LEU A 346 21.60 12.91 30.79
N LYS A 347 22.26 14.05 31.05
CA LYS A 347 21.64 15.20 31.72
C LYS A 347 20.47 15.76 30.91
N PHE A 348 20.66 15.95 29.60
CA PHE A 348 19.59 16.40 28.70
C PHE A 348 18.39 15.45 28.72
N LYS A 349 18.62 14.14 28.58
CA LYS A 349 17.55 13.12 28.62
C LYS A 349 16.81 13.17 29.95
N GLU A 350 17.51 13.27 31.08
CA GLU A 350 16.91 13.38 32.41
C GLU A 350 16.01 14.61 32.54
N ASP A 351 16.50 15.78 32.12
CA ASP A 351 15.73 17.04 32.15
C ASP A 351 14.45 16.94 31.30
N ILE A 352 14.56 16.43 30.07
CA ILE A 352 13.42 16.24 29.16
C ILE A 352 12.40 15.27 29.76
N LEU A 353 12.86 14.13 30.27
CA LEU A 353 11.98 13.11 30.86
C LEU A 353 11.27 13.64 32.12
N SER A 354 11.96 14.42 32.95
CA SER A 354 11.38 15.02 34.15
C SER A 354 10.24 15.98 33.79
N ARG A 355 10.42 16.82 32.76
CA ARG A 355 9.42 17.79 32.29
C ARG A 355 8.24 17.12 31.59
N ILE A 356 8.48 16.13 30.73
CA ILE A 356 7.41 15.36 30.07
C ILE A 356 6.53 14.64 31.12
N ARG A 357 7.14 14.06 32.16
CA ARG A 357 6.39 13.37 33.23
C ARG A 357 5.58 14.32 34.11
N THR A 358 6.02 15.57 34.25
CA THR A 358 5.34 16.60 35.05
C THR A 358 4.44 17.51 34.20
N ASP A 359 4.30 17.23 32.90
CA ASP A 359 3.56 18.03 31.91
C ASP A 359 3.97 19.52 31.91
N GLN A 360 5.25 19.79 32.22
CA GLN A 360 5.81 21.14 32.26
C GLN A 360 6.20 21.62 30.86
N GLU A 361 6.18 22.94 30.65
CA GLU A 361 6.65 23.55 29.41
C GLU A 361 8.13 23.24 29.16
N LEU A 362 8.46 22.82 27.94
CA LEU A 362 9.83 22.62 27.48
C LEU A 362 10.41 23.96 27.02
N ARG A 363 10.56 24.90 27.96
CA ARG A 363 11.25 26.18 27.79
C ARG A 363 12.45 26.22 28.72
N PHE A 364 13.64 26.36 28.16
CA PHE A 364 14.89 26.31 28.90
C PHE A 364 15.48 27.71 28.97
N GLU A 365 15.32 28.36 30.13
CA GLU A 365 16.08 29.59 30.39
C GLU A 365 17.57 29.25 30.40
N THR A 366 18.34 30.00 29.61
CA THR A 366 19.78 29.81 29.39
C THR A 366 20.61 30.20 30.62
N SER A 367 20.19 29.87 31.85
CA SER A 367 21.03 30.04 33.04
C SER A 367 21.91 28.80 33.23
N LEU A 368 22.99 28.73 32.43
CA LEU A 368 24.01 27.66 32.44
C LEU A 368 24.90 27.64 33.70
N ASP A 369 24.54 28.36 34.77
CA ASP A 369 25.40 28.61 35.93
C ASP A 369 25.56 27.39 36.88
N THR A 370 24.83 26.30 36.64
CA THR A 370 24.94 25.05 37.41
C THR A 370 25.68 23.92 36.69
N LEU A 371 26.26 24.18 35.50
CA LEU A 371 27.01 23.17 34.75
C LEU A 371 28.49 23.17 35.19
N ALA A 372 29.00 21.98 35.50
CA ALA A 372 30.37 21.76 35.94
C ALA A 372 31.38 22.23 34.87
N PRO A 373 32.61 22.64 35.24
CA PRO A 373 33.57 23.32 34.35
C PRO A 373 34.05 22.53 33.12
N TRP A 374 33.67 21.26 33.00
CA TRP A 374 34.17 20.32 31.99
C TRP A 374 33.14 20.00 30.88
N GLN A 375 31.97 20.64 30.88
CA GLN A 375 30.86 20.33 29.97
C GLN A 375 30.91 21.15 28.68
N ASP A 376 30.64 20.51 27.53
CA ASP A 376 30.44 21.18 26.25
C ASP A 376 29.13 21.99 26.29
N LYS A 377 29.23 23.23 26.81
CA LYS A 377 28.12 24.17 26.97
C LYS A 377 27.40 24.43 25.65
N LYS A 378 28.14 24.43 24.54
CA LYS A 378 27.59 24.69 23.20
C LYS A 378 26.72 23.53 22.73
N LEU A 379 27.13 22.29 22.99
CA LEU A 379 26.33 21.11 22.69
C LEU A 379 25.01 21.12 23.48
N MET A 380 25.05 21.40 24.78
CA MET A 380 23.85 21.45 25.63
C MET A 380 22.86 22.52 25.17
N GLU A 381 23.35 23.72 24.86
CA GLU A 381 22.50 24.81 24.33
C GLU A 381 21.78 24.39 23.04
N LEU A 382 22.49 23.68 22.14
CA LEU A 382 21.90 23.18 20.90
C LEU A 382 20.82 22.11 21.14
N LEU A 383 21.02 21.22 22.11
CA LEU A 383 20.03 20.19 22.45
C LEU A 383 18.75 20.78 23.05
N TYR A 384 18.87 21.76 23.95
CA TYR A 384 17.69 22.44 24.50
C TYR A 384 16.93 23.24 23.45
N ARG A 385 17.62 23.95 22.55
CA ARG A 385 16.97 24.64 21.41
C ARG A 385 16.21 23.67 20.50
N ASP A 386 16.76 22.49 20.24
CA ASP A 386 16.07 21.45 19.47
C ASP A 386 14.79 20.96 20.19
N ALA A 387 14.82 20.84 21.52
CA ALA A 387 13.66 20.47 22.32
C ALA A 387 12.58 21.58 22.38
N GLU A 388 12.98 22.84 22.45
CA GLU A 388 12.06 23.98 22.37
C GLU A 388 11.37 24.06 21.01
N ALA A 389 12.12 23.86 19.92
CA ALA A 389 11.56 23.81 18.57
C ALA A 389 10.53 22.68 18.44
N ALA A 390 10.83 21.50 18.98
CA ALA A 390 9.90 20.38 19.04
C ALA A 390 8.63 20.71 19.84
N TYR A 391 8.77 21.40 20.99
CA TYR A 391 7.62 21.81 21.81
C TYR A 391 6.74 22.85 21.10
N ASN A 392 7.33 23.82 20.42
CA ASN A 392 6.58 24.79 19.61
C ASN A 392 5.81 24.09 18.47
N GLY A 393 6.43 23.12 17.80
CA GLY A 393 5.76 22.28 16.80
C GLY A 393 4.59 21.49 17.40
N TYR A 394 4.75 20.97 18.62
CA TYR A 394 3.67 20.26 19.33
C TYR A 394 2.48 21.18 19.64
N LEU A 395 2.72 22.43 20.04
CA LEU A 395 1.65 23.41 20.24
C LEU A 395 0.90 23.73 18.93
N ASP A 396 1.61 23.87 17.80
CA ASP A 396 0.97 24.05 16.48
C ASP A 396 0.12 22.83 16.10
N HIS A 397 0.63 21.62 16.36
CA HIS A 397 -0.13 20.39 16.13
C HIS A 397 -1.43 20.36 16.96
N LEU A 398 -1.38 20.71 18.24
CA LEU A 398 -2.58 20.76 19.10
C LEU A 398 -3.64 21.70 18.51
N ALA A 399 -3.25 22.93 18.16
CA ALA A 399 -4.16 23.91 17.55
C ALA A 399 -4.81 23.41 16.25
N ARG A 400 -4.03 22.73 15.39
CA ARG A 400 -4.55 22.12 14.14
C ARG A 400 -5.48 20.95 14.40
N SER A 401 -5.16 20.11 15.39
CA SER A 401 -5.97 18.94 15.74
C SER A 401 -7.35 19.35 16.27
N GLU A 402 -7.43 20.41 17.07
CA GLU A 402 -8.69 20.96 17.59
C GLU A 402 -9.55 21.57 16.49
N THR A 403 -8.92 22.29 15.55
CA THR A 403 -9.61 22.88 14.39
C THR A 403 -10.24 21.81 13.50
N LYS A 404 -9.59 20.66 13.33
CA LYS A 404 -10.10 19.57 12.49
C LYS A 404 -11.19 18.73 13.16
N LYS A 405 -11.22 18.68 14.50
CA LYS A 405 -12.30 18.00 15.26
C LYS A 405 -13.60 18.79 15.31
N THR A 406 -13.54 20.09 15.03
CA THR A 406 -14.69 21.00 15.06
C THR A 406 -15.30 21.27 13.68
N ALA A 407 -14.63 20.83 12.60
CA ALA A 407 -15.09 20.87 11.22
C ALA A 407 -15.67 19.52 10.79
#